data_AF-A0A7W7YH36-F1
#
_entry.id   AF-A0A7W7YH36-F1
#
_cell.length_a   1.000
_cell.length_b   1.000
_cell.length_c   1.000
_cell.angle_alpha   90.00
_cell.angle_beta   90.00
_cell.angle_gamma   90.00
#
_symmetry.space_group_name_H-M   'P 1'
#
loop_
_entity.id
_entity.type
_entity.pdbx_description
1 polymer ?
#
loop_
_entity_poly.entity_id
_entity_poly.type
_entity_poly.pdbx_seq_one_letter_code
_entity_poly.pdbx_strand_id
1 'polypeptide(L)'
;MRGFPPVQLFLLGLVFALLAFPLAHMTTGYERPGEAASTGAGKDADMKEVKGGTDHPEGEHKHVEVPTLVRLRFAHRPLTVSLKEGDVELAVKVDLATSPVEFQTELEVSHDGNELILQATWPEGTPETALTVELEPDGFDTRRETRWSSGNTLDEVLTFTW
;
A
#
# COMPACT_ATOMS: atom_id res chain seq x y z
N MET A 1 23.85 -57.09 -6.52
CA MET A 1 22.44 -56.70 -6.70
C MET A 1 22.08 -55.79 -5.54
N ARG A 2 21.90 -54.49 -5.79
CA ARG A 2 21.73 -53.46 -4.76
C ARG A 2 20.31 -53.57 -4.19
N GLY A 3 20.20 -53.89 -2.89
CA GLY A 3 18.93 -53.95 -2.19
C GLY A 3 18.28 -52.58 -2.17
N PHE A 4 17.07 -52.49 -2.70
CA PHE A 4 16.19 -51.34 -2.53
C PHE A 4 16.06 -51.06 -1.02
N PRO A 5 16.36 -49.86 -0.51
CA PRO A 5 16.25 -49.54 0.91
C PRO A 5 14.90 -48.86 1.19
N PRO A 6 13.81 -49.61 1.43
CA PRO A 6 12.46 -49.05 1.65
C PRO A 6 12.41 -48.07 2.83
N VAL A 7 13.32 -48.23 3.80
CA VAL A 7 13.43 -47.35 4.97
C VAL A 7 13.88 -45.94 4.57
N GLN A 8 14.73 -45.79 3.56
CA GLN A 8 15.18 -44.46 3.10
C GLN A 8 14.04 -43.70 2.42
N LEU A 9 13.21 -44.39 1.64
CA LEU A 9 12.01 -43.80 1.03
C LEU A 9 10.98 -43.39 2.09
N PHE A 10 10.82 -44.21 3.13
CA PHE A 10 9.93 -43.88 4.24
C PHE A 10 10.42 -42.66 5.03
N LEU A 11 11.72 -42.60 5.35
CA LEU A 11 12.32 -41.44 6.03
C LEU A 11 12.24 -40.17 5.19
N LEU A 12 12.48 -40.27 3.87
CA LEU A 12 12.33 -39.15 2.95
C LEU A 12 10.88 -38.64 2.92
N GLY A 13 9.90 -39.55 2.87
CA GLY A 13 8.48 -39.20 2.90
C GLY A 13 8.07 -38.52 4.21
N LEU A 14 8.60 -38.98 5.35
CA LEU A 14 8.33 -38.39 6.66
C LEU A 14 8.90 -36.96 6.77
N VAL A 15 10.15 -36.76 6.33
CA VAL A 15 10.78 -35.43 6.28
C VAL A 15 10.01 -34.51 5.34
N PHE A 16 9.60 -35.00 4.18
CA PHE A 16 8.80 -34.23 3.23
C PHE A 16 7.46 -33.82 3.85
N ALA A 17 6.76 -34.72 4.54
CA ALA A 17 5.49 -34.42 5.21
C ALA A 17 5.66 -33.37 6.33
N LEU A 18 6.72 -33.47 7.13
CA LEU A 18 7.03 -32.51 8.20
C LEU A 18 7.33 -31.10 7.66
N LEU A 19 7.95 -31.00 6.49
CA LEU A 19 8.21 -29.72 5.83
C LEU A 19 6.97 -29.20 5.08
N ALA A 20 6.19 -30.08 4.44
CA ALA A 20 5.02 -29.70 3.65
C ALA A 20 3.85 -29.21 4.52
N PHE A 21 3.68 -29.73 5.74
CA PHE A 21 2.56 -29.36 6.62
C PHE A 21 2.52 -27.85 6.99
N PRO A 22 3.61 -27.22 7.48
CA PRO A 22 3.62 -25.78 7.74
C PRO A 22 3.55 -24.94 6.46
N LEU A 23 4.15 -25.40 5.35
CA LEU A 23 4.03 -24.70 4.06
C LEU A 23 2.59 -24.70 3.56
N ALA A 24 1.88 -25.83 3.64
CA ALA A 24 0.47 -25.91 3.26
C ALA A 24 -0.37 -24.93 4.08
N HIS A 25 -0.16 -24.88 5.40
CA HIS A 25 -0.88 -23.97 6.29
C HIS A 25 -0.59 -22.48 6.01
N MET A 26 0.55 -22.15 5.41
CA MET A 26 0.89 -20.78 4.96
C MET A 26 0.35 -20.46 3.57
N THR A 27 0.08 -21.47 2.74
CA THR A 27 -0.41 -21.31 1.36
C THR A 27 -1.93 -21.47 1.19
N THR A 28 -2.62 -22.13 2.12
CA THR A 28 -4.09 -22.31 2.07
C THR A 28 -4.87 -20.99 2.27
N GLY A 29 -4.19 -19.89 2.61
CA GLY A 29 -4.76 -18.54 2.56
C GLY A 29 -4.71 -17.86 1.19
N TYR A 30 -4.12 -18.49 0.17
CA TYR A 30 -4.09 -17.98 -1.21
C TYR A 30 -5.06 -18.79 -2.07
N GLU A 31 -6.34 -18.43 -2.05
CA GLU A 31 -7.29 -18.92 -3.03
C GLU A 31 -6.82 -18.50 -4.43
N ARG A 32 -6.44 -19.50 -5.23
CA ARG A 32 -6.23 -19.35 -6.66
C ARG A 32 -7.62 -19.29 -7.31
N PRO A 33 -8.01 -18.21 -7.99
CA PRO A 33 -9.25 -18.23 -8.76
C PRO A 33 -9.01 -19.05 -10.03
N GLY A 34 -9.72 -20.17 -10.14
CA GLY A 34 -9.89 -20.90 -11.39
C GLY A 34 -9.16 -22.24 -11.46
N GLU A 35 -9.81 -23.31 -11.01
CA GLU A 35 -10.17 -24.42 -11.91
C GLU A 35 -11.27 -25.25 -11.23
N ALA A 36 -12.47 -25.19 -11.80
CA ALA A 36 -13.62 -25.93 -11.31
C ALA A 36 -13.47 -27.42 -11.67
N ALA A 37 -13.44 -28.28 -10.65
CA ALA A 37 -13.88 -29.66 -10.74
C ALA A 37 -14.61 -30.05 -9.46
N SER A 38 -15.94 -30.00 -9.56
CA SER A 38 -16.98 -30.71 -8.81
C SER A 38 -16.48 -31.63 -7.67
N THR A 39 -16.92 -31.54 -6.43
CA THR A 39 -18.28 -31.92 -5.98
C THR A 39 -18.27 -31.88 -4.45
N GLY A 40 -19.37 -31.42 -3.83
CA GLY A 40 -19.86 -32.04 -2.59
C GLY A 40 -19.65 -31.30 -1.27
N ALA A 41 -20.74 -30.65 -0.85
CA ALA A 41 -21.32 -30.67 0.50
C ALA A 41 -20.69 -29.80 1.63
N GLY A 42 -21.54 -28.92 2.18
CA GLY A 42 -21.41 -28.38 3.55
C GLY A 42 -21.35 -26.86 3.65
N LYS A 43 -22.45 -26.15 3.35
CA LYS A 43 -22.59 -24.72 3.64
C LYS A 43 -23.15 -24.53 5.05
N ASP A 44 -22.28 -24.15 5.98
CA ASP A 44 -22.59 -23.35 7.18
C ASP A 44 -21.28 -22.73 7.68
N ALA A 45 -21.00 -21.48 7.30
CA ALA A 45 -20.14 -20.54 8.02
C ALA A 45 -20.13 -19.19 7.27
N ASP A 46 -20.93 -18.27 7.81
CA ASP A 46 -20.70 -16.82 7.86
C ASP A 46 -19.79 -16.21 6.77
N MET A 47 -20.38 -16.01 5.60
CA MET A 47 -19.80 -15.22 4.53
C MET A 47 -20.16 -13.76 4.81
N LYS A 48 -19.21 -12.98 5.35
CA LYS A 48 -19.26 -11.53 5.27
C LYS A 48 -19.30 -11.16 3.79
N GLU A 49 -20.51 -10.96 3.32
CA GLU A 49 -20.86 -10.51 2.00
C GLU A 49 -20.33 -9.09 1.84
N VAL A 50 -19.09 -8.95 1.35
CA VAL A 50 -18.64 -7.69 0.76
C VAL A 50 -19.49 -7.55 -0.50
N LYS A 51 -20.55 -6.74 -0.41
CA LYS A 51 -21.34 -6.35 -1.58
C LYS A 51 -20.41 -5.65 -2.55
N GLY A 52 -19.86 -6.42 -3.49
CA GLY A 52 -19.54 -5.92 -4.82
C GLY A 52 -20.85 -5.52 -5.47
N GLY A 53 -21.31 -4.32 -5.13
CA GLY A 53 -22.43 -3.69 -5.80
C GLY A 53 -21.95 -3.33 -7.20
N THR A 54 -22.48 -4.01 -8.20
CA THR A 54 -22.53 -3.53 -9.59
C THR A 54 -23.56 -2.41 -9.73
N ASP A 55 -23.56 -1.47 -8.78
CA ASP A 55 -24.21 -0.19 -8.90
C ASP A 55 -23.07 0.79 -9.18
N HIS A 56 -22.73 0.91 -10.46
CA HIS A 56 -22.11 2.12 -10.97
C HIS A 56 -23.29 3.06 -11.26
N PRO A 57 -23.64 4.00 -10.37
CA PRO A 57 -24.50 5.10 -10.78
C PRO A 57 -23.66 5.98 -11.69
N GLU A 58 -23.94 5.91 -12.99
CA GLU A 58 -23.64 7.03 -13.86
C GLU A 58 -24.33 8.27 -13.29
N GLY A 59 -23.53 9.19 -12.73
CA GLY A 59 -23.96 10.51 -12.31
C GLY A 59 -24.01 10.74 -10.80
N GLU A 60 -22.86 11.01 -10.19
CA GLU A 60 -22.64 12.05 -9.18
C GLU A 60 -21.15 12.06 -8.81
N HIS A 61 -20.51 13.22 -8.89
CA HIS A 61 -19.11 13.43 -8.53
C HIS A 61 -18.92 13.12 -7.04
N LYS A 62 -18.64 11.86 -6.71
CA LYS A 62 -18.61 11.39 -5.34
C LYS A 62 -17.21 11.62 -4.77
N HIS A 63 -17.05 12.79 -4.17
CA HIS A 63 -15.99 13.10 -3.23
C HIS A 63 -16.11 12.11 -2.06
N VAL A 64 -15.21 11.12 -2.00
CA VAL A 64 -15.16 10.17 -0.88
C VAL A 64 -13.93 10.53 -0.07
N GLU A 65 -14.15 10.97 1.16
CA GLU A 65 -13.09 11.09 2.15
C GLU A 65 -12.66 9.67 2.55
N VAL A 66 -11.43 9.31 2.17
CA VAL A 66 -10.86 7.99 2.41
C VAL A 66 -9.67 8.13 3.35
N PRO A 67 -9.62 7.32 4.43
CA PRO A 67 -8.41 7.21 5.25
C PRO A 67 -7.21 6.84 4.37
N THR A 68 -6.21 7.70 4.36
CA THR A 68 -5.03 7.60 3.51
C THR A 68 -3.78 7.62 4.36
N LEU A 69 -2.94 6.60 4.16
CA LEU A 69 -1.60 6.58 4.73
C LEU A 69 -0.67 7.33 3.79
N VAL A 70 -0.08 8.41 4.30
CA VAL A 70 0.92 9.20 3.59
C VAL A 70 2.29 8.82 4.10
N ARG A 71 3.21 8.48 3.19
CA ARG A 71 4.62 8.26 3.50
C ARG A 71 5.47 9.31 2.80
N LEU A 72 6.25 10.05 3.59
CA LEU A 72 7.22 11.03 3.10
C LEU A 72 8.63 10.48 3.25
N ARG A 73 9.38 10.47 2.16
CA ARG A 73 10.79 10.06 2.14
C ARG A 73 11.63 11.23 1.68
N PHE A 74 12.62 11.58 2.48
CA PHE A 74 13.60 12.61 2.17
C PHE A 74 15.01 12.09 2.42
N ALA A 75 15.95 12.52 1.59
CA ALA A 75 17.37 12.20 1.76
C ALA A 75 18.05 13.10 2.81
N HIS A 76 17.67 14.38 2.85
CA HIS A 76 18.10 15.34 3.86
C HIS A 76 16.91 15.81 4.68
N ARG A 77 17.12 15.99 5.98
CA ARG A 77 16.06 16.42 6.91
C ARG A 77 15.58 17.84 6.56
N PRO A 78 14.30 18.02 6.16
CA PRO A 78 13.73 19.34 6.01
C PRO A 78 13.47 19.98 7.38
N LEU A 79 13.51 21.31 7.43
CA LEU A 79 13.09 22.13 8.58
C LEU A 79 11.57 22.14 8.70
N THR A 80 10.89 22.29 7.57
CA THR A 80 9.44 22.35 7.46
C THR A 80 8.99 21.53 6.25
N VAL A 81 7.89 20.81 6.41
CA VAL A 81 7.14 20.18 5.32
C VAL A 81 5.67 20.47 5.55
N SER A 82 5.02 20.98 4.51
CA SER A 82 3.59 21.23 4.44
C SER A 82 3.07 20.47 3.24
N LEU A 83 2.07 19.63 3.48
CA LEU A 83 1.32 18.93 2.44
C LEU A 83 -0.13 19.37 2.58
N LYS A 84 -0.68 19.97 1.53
CA LYS A 84 -2.06 20.49 1.51
C LYS A 84 -2.81 19.91 0.32
N GLU A 85 -4.09 19.63 0.52
CA GLU A 85 -5.04 19.29 -0.54
C GLU A 85 -6.12 20.37 -0.56
N GLY A 86 -6.17 21.16 -1.62
CA GLY A 86 -7.01 22.36 -1.67
C GLY A 86 -6.73 23.30 -0.49
N ASP A 87 -7.74 23.48 0.38
CA ASP A 87 -7.67 24.30 1.60
C ASP A 87 -7.34 23.50 2.88
N VAL A 88 -7.22 22.17 2.78
CA VAL A 88 -7.00 21.27 3.92
C VAL A 88 -5.51 20.93 4.06
N GLU A 89 -4.95 21.18 5.25
CA GLU A 89 -3.58 20.78 5.57
C GLU A 89 -3.56 19.33 6.08
N LEU A 90 -2.90 18.45 5.34
CA LEU A 90 -2.83 17.01 5.63
C LEU A 90 -1.63 16.67 6.54
N ALA A 91 -0.53 17.42 6.42
CA ALA A 91 0.71 17.20 7.17
C ALA A 91 0.71 17.85 8.56
N VAL A 92 -0.35 17.66 9.35
CA VAL A 92 -0.46 18.26 10.69
C VAL A 92 0.37 17.44 11.70
N LYS A 93 1.40 18.06 12.29
CA LYS A 93 2.31 17.47 13.31
C LYS A 93 3.15 16.29 12.81
N VAL A 94 3.68 16.39 11.59
CA VAL A 94 4.60 15.39 11.04
C VAL A 94 5.96 15.48 11.73
N ASP A 95 6.44 14.36 12.29
CA ASP A 95 7.78 14.29 12.88
C ASP A 95 8.84 14.02 11.81
N LEU A 96 9.57 15.07 11.43
CA LEU A 96 10.63 15.03 10.42
C LEU A 96 11.98 14.51 10.97
N ALA A 97 12.01 13.92 12.18
CA ALA A 97 13.25 13.40 12.78
C ALA A 97 13.77 12.14 12.07
N THR A 98 12.89 11.32 11.51
CA THR A 98 13.23 10.01 10.91
C THR A 98 12.61 9.87 9.53
N SER A 99 13.29 9.23 8.58
CA SER A 99 12.80 8.97 7.22
C SER A 99 12.71 7.44 7.01
N PRO A 100 11.61 6.88 6.47
CA PRO A 100 10.36 7.54 6.08
C PRO A 100 9.58 8.11 7.27
N VAL A 101 8.81 9.18 7.03
CA VAL A 101 7.76 9.62 7.95
C VAL A 101 6.43 9.11 7.45
N GLU A 102 5.65 8.49 8.33
CA GLU A 102 4.35 7.93 8.00
C GLU A 102 3.28 8.60 8.87
N PHE A 103 2.19 9.04 8.26
CA PHE A 103 1.04 9.59 8.98
C PHE A 103 -0.26 9.25 8.26
N GLN A 104 -1.34 9.12 9.02
CA GLN A 104 -2.68 8.89 8.49
C GLN A 104 -3.43 10.22 8.41
N THR A 105 -4.11 10.43 7.30
CA THR A 105 -4.98 11.60 7.07
C THR A 105 -6.23 11.15 6.32
N GLU A 106 -7.29 11.93 6.34
CA GLU A 106 -8.40 11.76 5.41
C GLU A 106 -8.05 12.50 4.12
N LEU A 107 -8.16 11.82 2.98
CA LEU A 107 -7.91 12.37 1.65
C LEU A 107 -9.19 12.25 0.83
N GLU A 108 -9.59 13.32 0.15
CA GLU A 108 -10.80 13.30 -0.66
C GLU A 108 -10.49 12.77 -2.07
N VAL A 109 -10.58 11.46 -2.29
CA VAL A 109 -10.23 10.86 -3.59
C VAL A 109 -11.25 11.24 -4.65
N SER A 110 -10.83 12.05 -5.62
CA SER A 110 -11.61 12.48 -6.78
C SER A 110 -11.19 11.73 -8.05
N HIS A 111 -12.17 11.42 -8.90
CA HIS A 111 -11.92 10.76 -10.20
C HIS A 111 -11.20 11.69 -11.20
N ASP A 112 -11.29 13.01 -11.02
CA ASP A 112 -10.61 13.99 -11.89
C ASP A 112 -9.12 14.19 -11.50
N GLY A 113 -8.69 13.58 -10.40
CA GLY A 113 -7.34 13.70 -9.85
C GLY A 113 -7.29 14.61 -8.63
N ASN A 114 -6.44 14.23 -7.68
CA ASN A 114 -6.21 14.96 -6.45
C ASN A 114 -4.96 15.82 -6.61
N GLU A 115 -5.11 17.12 -6.43
CA GLU A 115 -4.00 18.08 -6.42
C GLU A 115 -3.52 18.31 -4.99
N LEU A 116 -2.27 17.91 -4.74
CA LEU A 116 -1.60 18.13 -3.47
C LEU A 116 -0.48 19.16 -3.64
N ILE A 117 -0.53 20.22 -2.85
CA ILE A 117 0.52 21.22 -2.78
C ILE A 117 1.57 20.75 -1.77
N LEU A 118 2.77 20.48 -2.27
CA LEU A 118 3.92 20.05 -1.50
C LEU A 118 4.89 21.21 -1.33
N GLN A 119 5.07 21.65 -0.09
CA GLN A 119 6.02 22.69 0.28
C GLN A 119 7.01 22.16 1.30
N ALA A 120 8.30 22.31 1.03
CA ALA A 120 9.35 21.94 1.98
C ALA A 120 10.49 22.96 1.96
N THR A 121 11.13 23.15 3.11
CA THR A 121 12.32 24.01 3.26
C THR A 121 13.41 23.27 4.01
N TRP A 122 14.64 23.36 3.53
CA TRP A 122 15.83 22.77 4.11
C TRP A 122 16.76 23.84 4.69
N PRO A 123 17.68 23.45 5.60
CA PRO A 123 18.74 24.34 6.07
C PRO A 123 19.60 24.87 4.92
N GLU A 124 20.14 26.07 5.10
CA GLU A 124 21.06 26.68 4.15
C GLU A 124 22.30 25.77 3.93
N GLY A 125 22.74 25.65 2.67
CA GLY A 125 23.85 24.77 2.29
C GLY A 125 23.46 23.32 2.01
N THR A 126 22.18 22.95 2.14
CA THR A 126 21.68 21.63 1.69
C THR A 126 21.72 21.59 0.15
N PRO A 127 22.33 20.55 -0.45
CA PRO A 127 22.30 20.38 -1.91
C PRO A 127 20.89 20.06 -2.39
N GLU A 128 20.68 20.15 -3.70
CA GLU A 128 19.44 19.69 -4.34
C GLU A 128 19.14 18.25 -3.92
N THR A 129 17.96 18.05 -3.34
CA THR A 129 17.58 16.80 -2.71
C THR A 129 16.21 16.37 -3.21
N ALA A 130 16.02 15.05 -3.32
CA ALA A 130 14.73 14.49 -3.67
C ALA A 130 13.83 14.35 -2.43
N LEU A 131 12.54 14.59 -2.63
CA LEU A 131 11.48 14.28 -1.70
C LEU A 131 10.42 13.43 -2.42
N THR A 132 10.15 12.25 -1.88
CA THR A 132 9.15 11.33 -2.40
C THR A 132 7.93 11.35 -1.49
N VAL A 133 6.77 11.56 -2.09
CA VAL A 133 5.45 11.47 -1.45
C VAL A 133 4.79 10.21 -1.97
N GLU A 134 4.38 9.35 -1.05
CA GLU A 134 3.62 8.13 -1.35
C GLU A 134 2.26 8.22 -0.64
N LEU A 135 1.20 7.96 -1.39
CA LEU A 135 -0.18 7.97 -0.93
C LEU A 135 -0.75 6.57 -1.08
N GLU A 136 -1.30 6.04 0.00
CA GLU A 136 -1.98 4.76 0.05
C GLU A 136 -3.38 4.98 0.65
N PRO A 137 -4.38 5.33 -0.20
CA PRO A 137 -5.77 5.45 0.22
C PRO A 137 -6.38 4.06 0.43
N ASP A 138 -7.19 3.91 1.47
CA ASP A 138 -7.89 2.64 1.72
C ASP A 138 -8.79 2.23 0.54
N GLY A 139 -8.60 1.02 0.03
CA GLY A 139 -9.33 0.51 -1.14
C GLY A 139 -8.83 0.98 -2.51
N PHE A 140 -7.73 1.76 -2.59
CA PHE A 140 -7.10 2.20 -3.84
C PHE A 140 -5.64 1.74 -3.96
N ASP A 141 -5.09 1.75 -5.17
CA ASP A 141 -3.68 1.43 -5.42
C ASP A 141 -2.74 2.49 -4.81
N THR A 142 -1.59 2.06 -4.28
CA THR A 142 -0.56 2.98 -3.80
C THR A 142 0.03 3.79 -4.96
N ARG A 143 0.03 5.11 -4.84
CA ARG A 143 0.66 6.02 -5.79
C ARG A 143 1.84 6.73 -5.16
N ARG A 144 2.89 7.00 -5.95
CA ARG A 144 4.09 7.70 -5.48
C ARG A 144 4.56 8.72 -6.49
N GLU A 145 4.97 9.88 -5.99
CA GLU A 145 5.52 10.99 -6.74
C GLU A 145 6.86 11.38 -6.12
N THR A 146 7.86 11.67 -6.94
CA THR A 146 9.15 12.21 -6.47
C THR A 146 9.40 13.56 -7.11
N ARG A 147 9.78 14.53 -6.29
CA ARG A 147 10.18 15.87 -6.74
C ARG A 147 11.54 16.24 -6.19
N TRP A 148 12.23 17.12 -6.89
CA TRP A 148 13.57 17.58 -6.56
C TRP A 148 13.49 19.02 -6.06
N SER A 149 14.15 19.30 -4.93
CA SER A 149 14.27 20.66 -4.42
C SER A 149 15.08 21.53 -5.38
N SER A 150 14.68 22.79 -5.52
CA SER A 150 15.47 23.80 -6.21
C SER A 150 16.23 24.61 -5.16
N GLY A 151 17.51 24.27 -4.96
CA GLY A 151 18.28 24.80 -3.82
C GLY A 151 17.77 24.28 -2.49
N ASN A 152 17.44 25.18 -1.56
CA ASN A 152 17.00 24.85 -0.20
C ASN A 152 15.48 24.85 -0.02
N THR A 153 14.68 24.99 -1.08
CA THR A 153 13.22 24.96 -1.03
C THR A 153 12.63 24.06 -2.10
N LEU A 154 11.42 23.58 -1.85
CA LEU A 154 10.59 22.82 -2.77
C LEU A 154 9.17 23.37 -2.64
N ASP A 155 8.57 23.74 -3.77
CA ASP A 155 7.17 24.15 -3.88
C ASP A 155 6.65 23.57 -5.19
N GLU A 156 5.90 22.50 -5.10
CA GLU A 156 5.44 21.73 -6.25
C GLU A 156 4.00 21.28 -6.04
N VAL A 157 3.26 21.21 -7.15
CA VAL A 157 1.93 20.61 -7.16
C VAL A 157 2.05 19.17 -7.67
N LEU A 158 1.56 18.24 -6.87
CA LEU A 158 1.48 16.82 -7.19
C LEU A 158 0.05 16.49 -7.60
N THR A 159 -0.11 15.84 -8.75
CA THR A 159 -1.43 15.37 -9.20
C THR A 159 -1.45 13.86 -9.13
N PHE A 160 -2.32 13.32 -8.30
CA PHE A 160 -2.51 11.88 -8.15
C PHE A 160 -3.84 11.47 -8.76
N THR A 161 -3.83 10.44 -9.60
CA THR A 161 -5.03 9.88 -10.22
C THR A 161 -5.11 8.39 -9.90
N TRP A 162 -6.33 7.92 -9.65
CA TRP A 162 -6.63 6.51 -9.39
C TRP A 162 -7.62 5.97 -10.42
#